data_AF-A0A699ZYK8-F1
#
_entry.id   AF-A0A699ZYK8-F1
#
_cell.length_a   1.000
_cell.length_b   1.000
_cell.length_c   1.000
_cell.angle_alpha   90.00
_cell.angle_beta   90.00
_cell.angle_gamma   90.00
#
_symmetry.space_group_name_H-M   'P 1'
#
loop_
_entity.id
_entity.type
_entity.pdbx_description
1 polymer ?
#
loop_
_entity_poly.entity_id
_entity_poly.type
_entity_poly.pdbx_seq_one_letter_code
_entity_poly.pdbx_strand_id
1 'polypeptide(L)'
;MALDYAKSKGALCVGVTNTVGSSISRGTHCGIHLNAGYEIGVASTKAYTSQILAITMMALQLAEDSIAKREKRDCIIDELGQLPGKVRSTLMLDSAMRDLAVQLKDEHSLMFFARGYNYATALEAALKTKEVALIHSEGILAGEMKHGPLALVDENLAIIVVATRDAMYKKMDSVIQQLLARSAKLFILCNEGDEAMRAYEKQGCHLIQVPETVDCLQPVLNIVPLQLLSYHLTLIRGHNVDQPRNLAKSVTTSEEH
;
A
#
# COMPACT_ATOMS: atom_id res chain seq x y z
N MET A 1 26.07 -8.02 -8.90
CA MET A 1 24.66 -7.70 -8.57
C MET A 1 23.71 -8.21 -9.67
N ALA A 2 22.41 -8.40 -9.40
CA ALA A 2 21.42 -8.84 -10.41
C ALA A 2 21.35 -7.92 -11.65
N LEU A 3 21.60 -6.62 -11.46
CA LEU A 3 21.73 -5.64 -12.53
C LEU A 3 22.87 -5.98 -13.51
N ASP A 4 24.06 -6.30 -12.99
CA ASP A 4 25.23 -6.64 -13.83
C ASP A 4 24.97 -7.92 -14.63
N TYR A 5 24.29 -8.89 -14.01
CA TYR A 5 23.86 -10.11 -14.69
C TYR A 5 22.93 -9.79 -15.86
N ALA A 6 21.87 -8.99 -15.64
CA ALA A 6 20.93 -8.61 -16.69
C ALA A 6 21.63 -7.90 -17.86
N LYS A 7 22.57 -6.98 -17.56
CA LYS A 7 23.38 -6.30 -18.57
C LYS A 7 24.27 -7.26 -19.35
N SER A 8 24.92 -8.22 -18.67
CA SER A 8 25.75 -9.23 -19.32
C SER A 8 24.97 -10.12 -20.30
N LYS A 9 23.65 -10.20 -20.13
CA LYS A 9 22.73 -10.92 -21.03
C LYS A 9 22.13 -10.02 -22.12
N GLY A 10 22.56 -8.76 -22.24
CA GLY A 10 22.10 -7.83 -23.27
C GLY A 10 20.74 -7.18 -23.00
N ALA A 11 20.21 -7.27 -21.77
CA ALA A 11 18.93 -6.64 -21.45
C ALA A 11 19.06 -5.12 -21.35
N LEU A 12 18.05 -4.39 -21.84
CA LEU A 12 17.89 -2.97 -21.53
C LEU A 12 17.49 -2.83 -20.05
N CYS A 13 18.30 -2.09 -19.29
CA CYS A 13 18.10 -1.88 -17.86
C CYS A 13 17.73 -0.42 -17.57
N VAL A 14 16.57 -0.22 -16.97
CA VAL A 14 16.04 1.10 -16.55
C VAL A 14 16.03 1.19 -15.03
N GLY A 15 16.69 2.19 -14.47
CA GLY A 15 16.77 2.40 -13.01
C GLY A 15 15.72 3.37 -12.50
N VAL A 16 14.85 2.95 -11.58
CA VAL A 16 13.94 3.86 -10.85
C VAL A 16 14.50 4.07 -9.46
N THR A 17 15.06 5.25 -9.19
CA THR A 17 15.86 5.48 -7.96
C THR A 17 15.57 6.83 -7.31
N ASN A 18 15.68 6.90 -5.98
CA ASN A 18 15.56 8.17 -5.22
C ASN A 18 16.91 8.77 -4.81
N THR A 19 18.03 8.20 -5.27
CA THR A 19 19.37 8.65 -4.89
C THR A 19 20.23 8.87 -6.12
N VAL A 20 20.54 10.14 -6.38
CA VAL A 20 21.39 10.59 -7.47
C VAL A 20 22.78 9.99 -7.28
N GLY A 21 23.34 9.39 -8.34
CA GLY A 21 24.66 8.78 -8.30
C GLY A 21 24.73 7.51 -7.46
N SER A 22 23.62 6.85 -7.12
CA SER A 22 23.66 5.49 -6.57
C SER A 22 24.24 4.48 -7.58
N SER A 23 24.77 3.35 -7.10
CA SER A 23 25.31 2.28 -7.95
C SER A 23 24.31 1.80 -9.00
N ILE A 24 23.03 1.69 -8.65
CA ILE A 24 21.96 1.35 -9.60
C ILE A 24 21.79 2.46 -10.64
N SER A 25 21.69 3.73 -10.23
CA SER A 25 21.49 4.84 -11.19
C SER A 25 22.62 4.98 -12.21
N ARG A 26 23.88 4.72 -11.81
CA ARG A 26 25.04 4.71 -12.73
C ARG A 26 25.14 3.42 -13.54
N GLY A 27 24.67 2.32 -12.97
CA GLY A 27 24.76 1.00 -13.59
C GLY A 27 23.75 0.78 -14.71
N THR A 28 22.61 1.47 -14.72
CA THR A 28 21.54 1.33 -15.71
C THR A 28 21.78 2.13 -16.99
N HIS A 29 21.14 1.74 -18.10
CA HIS A 29 21.28 2.43 -19.40
C HIS A 29 20.54 3.77 -19.41
N CYS A 30 19.39 3.81 -18.76
CA CYS A 30 18.61 5.02 -18.50
C CYS A 30 17.88 4.86 -17.17
N GLY A 31 17.20 5.91 -16.70
CA GLY A 31 16.50 5.83 -15.43
C GLY A 31 15.60 7.02 -15.15
N ILE A 32 14.78 6.86 -14.12
CA ILE A 32 13.89 7.87 -13.57
C ILE A 32 14.35 8.18 -12.15
N HIS A 33 14.70 9.43 -11.89
CA HIS A 33 14.88 9.90 -10.54
C HIS A 33 13.52 10.27 -9.94
N LEU A 34 13.17 9.68 -8.80
CA LEU A 34 11.85 9.87 -8.17
C LEU A 34 11.61 11.30 -7.68
N ASN A 35 12.69 12.04 -7.34
CA ASN A 35 12.61 13.37 -6.76
C ASN A 35 11.69 13.46 -5.53
N ALA A 36 11.63 12.40 -4.72
CA ALA A 36 10.85 12.39 -3.47
C ALA A 36 11.58 13.11 -2.31
N GLY A 37 12.79 13.62 -2.58
CA GLY A 37 13.71 14.15 -1.58
C GLY A 37 14.27 13.07 -0.64
N TYR A 38 15.06 13.48 0.35
CA TYR A 38 15.65 12.56 1.32
C TYR A 38 14.57 11.90 2.18
N GLU A 39 14.53 10.57 2.19
CA GLU A 39 13.69 9.79 3.09
C GLU A 39 14.56 9.39 4.28
N ILE A 40 14.33 9.89 5.49
CA ILE A 40 15.24 9.66 6.63
C ILE A 40 14.85 8.40 7.40
N GLY A 41 13.54 8.18 7.58
CA GLY A 41 13.01 6.99 8.26
C GLY A 41 13.46 5.69 7.60
N VAL A 42 13.60 4.64 8.40
CA VAL A 42 13.97 3.30 7.94
C VAL A 42 12.86 2.69 7.06
N ALA A 43 11.60 2.90 7.45
CA ALA A 43 10.45 2.45 6.68
C ALA A 43 10.14 3.40 5.51
N SER A 44 10.19 2.87 4.28
CA SER A 44 9.79 3.60 3.07
C SER A 44 8.33 4.04 3.12
N THR A 45 8.05 5.28 2.72
CA THR A 45 6.69 5.85 2.67
C THR A 45 6.47 6.61 1.36
N LYS A 46 7.09 7.79 1.25
CA LYS A 46 7.03 8.63 0.05
C LYS A 46 7.79 8.03 -1.12
N ALA A 47 8.85 7.25 -0.88
CA ALA A 47 9.53 6.54 -1.96
C ALA A 47 8.61 5.48 -2.59
N TYR A 48 7.84 4.74 -1.78
CA TYR A 48 6.84 3.77 -2.28
C TYR A 48 5.80 4.42 -3.20
N THR A 49 5.13 5.49 -2.73
CA THR A 49 4.12 6.17 -3.55
C THR A 49 4.73 6.80 -4.80
N SER A 50 5.91 7.42 -4.69
CA SER A 50 6.62 7.99 -5.84
C SER A 50 7.03 6.94 -6.87
N GLN A 51 7.39 5.72 -6.45
CA GLN A 51 7.69 4.60 -7.36
C GLN A 51 6.47 4.19 -8.17
N ILE A 52 5.29 4.10 -7.53
CA ILE A 52 4.03 3.83 -8.24
C ILE A 52 3.82 4.90 -9.32
N LEU A 53 3.94 6.18 -8.96
CA LEU A 53 3.75 7.28 -9.92
C LEU A 53 4.77 7.25 -11.06
N ALA A 54 6.04 6.96 -10.78
CA ALA A 54 7.08 6.86 -11.80
C ALA A 54 6.80 5.73 -12.80
N ILE A 55 6.38 4.56 -12.32
CA ILE A 55 6.01 3.42 -13.17
C ILE A 55 4.74 3.73 -13.97
N THR A 56 3.75 4.39 -13.37
CA THR A 56 2.54 4.83 -14.07
C THR A 56 2.87 5.82 -15.19
N MET A 57 3.70 6.83 -14.94
CA MET A 57 4.15 7.77 -15.97
C MET A 57 4.93 7.08 -17.09
N MET A 58 5.77 6.09 -16.75
CA MET A 58 6.46 5.26 -17.75
C MET A 58 5.45 4.49 -18.61
N ALA A 59 4.41 3.91 -18.02
CA ALA A 59 3.36 3.20 -18.76
C ALA A 59 2.55 4.14 -19.66
N LEU A 60 2.28 5.37 -19.22
CA LEU A 60 1.62 6.40 -20.03
C LEU A 60 2.46 6.81 -21.25
N GLN A 61 3.78 6.92 -21.08
CA GLN A 61 4.71 7.22 -22.16
C GLN A 61 4.77 6.09 -23.18
N LEU A 62 4.86 4.84 -22.72
CA LEU A 62 4.87 3.66 -23.60
C LEU A 62 3.56 3.46 -24.38
N ALA A 63 2.47 4.07 -23.94
CA ALA A 63 1.15 3.99 -24.57
C ALA A 63 0.84 5.18 -25.49
N GLU A 64 1.77 6.13 -25.68
CA GLU A 64 1.51 7.41 -26.34
C GLU A 64 0.99 7.29 -27.78
N ASP A 65 1.58 6.41 -28.58
CA ASP A 65 1.19 6.21 -29.98
C ASP A 65 -0.08 5.35 -30.15
N SER A 66 -0.69 4.88 -29.06
CA SER A 66 -1.85 4.01 -29.11
C SER A 66 -3.15 4.82 -29.14
N ILE A 67 -3.76 4.94 -30.31
CA ILE A 67 -5.07 5.60 -30.50
C ILE A 67 -6.13 4.98 -29.58
N ALA A 68 -6.18 3.64 -29.49
CA ALA A 68 -7.16 2.93 -28.66
C ALA A 68 -7.01 3.18 -27.15
N LYS A 69 -5.85 3.67 -26.68
CA LYS A 69 -5.59 3.97 -25.27
C LYS A 69 -5.68 5.44 -24.93
N ARG A 70 -5.91 6.33 -25.92
CA ARG A 70 -5.88 7.79 -25.73
C ARG A 70 -6.80 8.25 -24.60
N GLU A 71 -8.08 7.88 -24.66
CA GLU A 71 -9.07 8.27 -23.64
C GLU A 71 -8.67 7.82 -22.24
N LYS A 72 -8.19 6.57 -22.09
CA LYS A 72 -7.70 6.06 -20.80
C LYS A 72 -6.46 6.82 -20.32
N ARG A 73 -5.53 7.18 -21.21
CA ARG A 73 -4.33 7.97 -20.86
C ARG A 73 -4.72 9.36 -20.37
N ASP A 74 -5.58 10.05 -21.11
CA ASP A 74 -6.02 11.41 -20.79
C ASP A 74 -6.71 11.43 -19.41
N CYS A 75 -7.60 10.46 -19.16
CA CYS A 75 -8.23 10.28 -17.85
C CYS A 75 -7.21 10.07 -16.70
N ILE A 76 -6.19 9.22 -16.90
CA ILE A 76 -5.16 8.99 -15.88
C ILE A 76 -4.31 10.25 -15.67
N ILE A 77 -3.99 11.00 -16.72
CA ILE A 77 -3.22 12.26 -16.63
C ILE A 77 -4.00 13.32 -15.84
N ASP A 78 -5.29 13.47 -16.12
CA ASP A 78 -6.16 14.40 -15.39
C ASP A 78 -6.23 14.02 -13.89
N GLU A 79 -6.34 12.72 -13.60
CA GLU A 79 -6.37 12.21 -12.24
C GLU A 79 -5.03 12.35 -11.52
N LEU A 80 -3.90 12.18 -12.20
CA LEU A 80 -2.57 12.51 -11.67
C LEU A 80 -2.49 13.98 -11.25
N GLY A 81 -3.07 14.89 -12.02
CA GLY A 81 -3.14 16.32 -11.69
C GLY A 81 -3.95 16.61 -10.41
N GLN A 82 -5.00 15.83 -10.15
CA GLN A 82 -5.85 15.95 -8.97
C GLN A 82 -5.31 15.20 -7.74
N LEU A 83 -4.46 14.20 -7.94
CA LEU A 83 -3.98 13.28 -6.92
C LEU A 83 -3.37 13.96 -5.69
N PRO A 84 -2.57 15.05 -5.79
CA PRO A 84 -2.05 15.73 -4.60
C PRO A 84 -3.15 16.29 -3.69
N GLY A 85 -4.27 16.75 -4.27
CA GLY A 85 -5.43 17.20 -3.51
C GLY A 85 -6.10 16.04 -2.78
N LYS A 86 -6.27 14.90 -3.45
CA LYS A 86 -6.83 13.67 -2.86
C LYS A 86 -5.96 13.13 -1.73
N VAL A 87 -4.64 13.11 -1.90
CA VAL A 87 -3.68 12.73 -0.84
C VAL A 87 -3.80 13.66 0.38
N ARG A 88 -3.93 14.99 0.17
CA ARG A 88 -4.17 15.92 1.28
C ARG A 88 -5.46 15.61 2.03
N SER A 89 -6.56 15.32 1.33
CA SER A 89 -7.81 14.89 1.97
C SER A 89 -7.63 13.60 2.76
N THR A 90 -6.92 12.61 2.22
CA THR A 90 -6.63 11.35 2.91
C THR A 90 -5.77 11.54 4.17
N LEU A 91 -4.82 12.49 4.17
CA LEU A 91 -4.03 12.82 5.36
C LEU A 91 -4.87 13.42 6.49
N MET A 92 -6.06 13.96 6.21
CA MET A 92 -6.99 14.43 7.25
C MET A 92 -7.58 13.29 8.10
N LEU A 93 -7.36 12.03 7.70
CA LEU A 93 -7.74 10.85 8.47
C LEU A 93 -6.79 10.56 9.65
N ASP A 94 -5.76 11.36 9.87
CA ASP A 94 -4.76 11.16 10.93
C ASP A 94 -5.37 10.90 12.31
N SER A 95 -6.34 11.73 12.73
CA SER A 95 -7.01 11.55 14.02
C SER A 95 -7.82 10.25 14.08
N ALA A 96 -8.53 9.91 13.00
CA ALA A 96 -9.29 8.67 12.93
C ALA A 96 -8.37 7.43 12.98
N MET A 97 -7.20 7.50 12.32
CA MET A 97 -6.20 6.42 12.37
C MET A 97 -5.55 6.30 13.74
N ARG A 98 -5.39 7.41 14.47
CA ARG A 98 -4.97 7.39 15.87
C ARG A 98 -6.01 6.72 16.77
N ASP A 99 -7.28 7.04 16.62
CA ASP A 99 -8.36 6.43 17.41
C ASP A 99 -8.46 4.92 17.11
N LEU A 100 -8.33 4.55 15.84
CA LEU A 100 -8.26 3.16 15.42
C LEU A 100 -7.03 2.44 16.01
N ALA A 101 -5.86 3.09 16.03
CA ALA A 101 -4.66 2.54 16.64
C ALA A 101 -4.85 2.27 18.15
N VAL A 102 -5.61 3.10 18.87
CA VAL A 102 -5.95 2.84 20.28
C VAL A 102 -6.76 1.55 20.43
N GLN A 103 -7.68 1.26 19.51
CA GLN A 103 -8.49 0.03 19.51
C GLN A 103 -7.71 -1.22 19.12
N LEU A 104 -6.58 -1.05 18.43
CA LEU A 104 -5.75 -2.12 17.89
C LEU A 104 -4.41 -2.29 18.64
N LYS A 105 -4.12 -1.46 19.65
CA LYS A 105 -2.81 -1.44 20.32
C LYS A 105 -2.45 -2.76 21.00
N ASP A 106 -3.46 -3.48 21.50
CA ASP A 106 -3.31 -4.72 22.26
C ASP A 106 -3.33 -5.96 21.34
N GLU A 107 -3.56 -5.76 20.03
CA GLU A 107 -3.55 -6.85 19.06
C GLU A 107 -2.13 -7.38 18.86
N HIS A 108 -1.99 -8.71 18.86
CA HIS A 108 -0.73 -9.39 18.56
C HIS A 108 -0.58 -9.71 17.08
N SER A 109 -1.70 -9.86 16.36
CA SER A 109 -1.72 -10.14 14.93
C SER A 109 -2.71 -9.23 14.19
N LEU A 110 -2.34 -8.82 12.98
CA LEU A 110 -3.21 -8.05 12.07
C LEU A 110 -3.14 -8.62 10.65
N MET A 111 -4.28 -8.91 10.05
CA MET A 111 -4.32 -9.34 8.65
C MET A 111 -4.83 -8.24 7.74
N PHE A 112 -4.23 -8.14 6.55
CA PHE A 112 -4.62 -7.20 5.51
C PHE A 112 -5.08 -7.96 4.28
N PHE A 113 -6.34 -7.83 3.88
CA PHE A 113 -6.91 -8.51 2.72
C PHE A 113 -7.12 -7.53 1.58
N ALA A 114 -6.61 -7.87 0.40
CA ALA A 114 -6.85 -7.10 -0.80
C ALA A 114 -6.73 -7.94 -2.07
N ARG A 115 -7.12 -7.38 -3.21
CA ARG A 115 -7.05 -8.03 -4.52
C ARG A 115 -6.75 -7.01 -5.63
N GLY A 116 -6.24 -7.48 -6.76
CA GLY A 116 -5.96 -6.63 -7.92
C GLY A 116 -4.86 -5.63 -7.60
N TYR A 117 -5.03 -4.36 -8.01
CA TYR A 117 -4.08 -3.28 -7.73
C TYR A 117 -3.78 -3.13 -6.23
N ASN A 118 -4.77 -3.44 -5.38
CA ASN A 118 -4.64 -3.27 -3.93
C ASN A 118 -3.91 -4.41 -3.23
N TYR A 119 -3.55 -5.50 -3.91
CA TYR A 119 -2.77 -6.56 -3.27
C TYR A 119 -1.41 -6.03 -2.78
N ALA A 120 -0.74 -5.19 -3.57
CA ALA A 120 0.48 -4.51 -3.15
C ALA A 120 0.25 -3.61 -1.92
N THR A 121 -0.90 -2.93 -1.84
CA THR A 121 -1.29 -2.12 -0.67
C THR A 121 -1.38 -2.96 0.60
N ALA A 122 -1.99 -4.15 0.54
CA ALA A 122 -2.08 -5.05 1.70
C ALA A 122 -0.71 -5.55 2.15
N LEU A 123 0.16 -5.92 1.20
CA LEU A 123 1.52 -6.36 1.50
C LEU A 123 2.36 -5.24 2.13
N GLU A 124 2.29 -4.03 1.58
CA GLU A 124 3.03 -2.87 2.09
C GLU A 124 2.53 -2.46 3.48
N ALA A 125 1.21 -2.40 3.69
CA ALA A 125 0.64 -2.08 5.00
C ALA A 125 1.00 -3.11 6.07
N ALA A 126 0.98 -4.40 5.72
CA ALA A 126 1.43 -5.47 6.59
C ALA A 126 2.94 -5.34 6.87
N LEU A 127 3.75 -5.00 5.88
CA LEU A 127 5.19 -4.78 6.07
C LEU A 127 5.46 -3.60 7.02
N LYS A 128 4.81 -2.43 6.81
CA LYS A 128 4.98 -1.27 7.70
C LYS A 128 4.60 -1.59 9.12
N THR A 129 3.44 -2.22 9.32
CA THR A 129 2.97 -2.63 10.65
C THR A 129 3.95 -3.57 11.34
N LYS A 130 4.56 -4.50 10.58
CA LYS A 130 5.56 -5.44 11.09
C LYS A 130 6.86 -4.74 11.48
N GLU A 131 7.35 -3.85 10.61
CA GLU A 131 8.63 -3.16 10.78
C GLU A 131 8.60 -2.19 11.95
N VAL A 132 7.58 -1.33 12.04
CA VAL A 132 7.57 -0.24 13.03
C VAL A 132 6.81 -0.58 14.30
N ALA A 133 5.63 -1.21 14.19
CA ALA A 133 4.78 -1.49 15.36
C ALA A 133 5.09 -2.84 16.04
N LEU A 134 5.94 -3.68 15.42
CA LEU A 134 6.30 -5.02 15.90
C LEU A 134 5.08 -5.93 16.15
N ILE A 135 4.03 -5.74 15.36
CA ILE A 135 2.85 -6.60 15.34
C ILE A 135 3.05 -7.68 14.27
N HIS A 136 2.60 -8.90 14.55
CA HIS A 136 2.61 -9.95 13.53
C HIS A 136 1.56 -9.63 12.46
N SER A 137 2.00 -9.02 11.36
CA SER A 137 1.10 -8.62 10.28
C SER A 137 1.36 -9.35 8.96
N GLU A 138 0.28 -9.72 8.29
CA GLU A 138 0.31 -10.46 7.03
C GLU A 138 -0.63 -9.83 5.99
N GLY A 139 -0.11 -9.63 4.78
CA GLY A 139 -0.88 -9.18 3.62
C GLY A 139 -1.28 -10.37 2.78
N ILE A 140 -2.58 -10.56 2.56
CA ILE A 140 -3.15 -11.76 1.96
C ILE A 140 -3.94 -11.40 0.71
N LEU A 141 -3.66 -12.15 -0.35
CA LEU A 141 -4.47 -12.09 -1.57
C LEU A 141 -5.86 -12.65 -1.25
N ALA A 142 -6.88 -11.80 -1.29
CA ALA A 142 -8.22 -12.17 -0.86
C ALA A 142 -8.84 -13.34 -1.65
N GLY A 143 -8.35 -13.60 -2.87
CA GLY A 143 -8.73 -14.79 -3.65
C GLY A 143 -8.29 -16.11 -3.03
N GLU A 144 -7.19 -16.10 -2.27
CA GLU A 144 -6.60 -17.29 -1.64
C GLU A 144 -7.15 -17.57 -0.25
N MET A 145 -8.07 -16.73 0.25
CA MET A 145 -8.62 -16.81 1.60
C MET A 145 -9.12 -18.23 1.95
N LYS A 146 -9.85 -18.88 1.04
CA LYS A 146 -10.42 -20.22 1.25
C LYS A 146 -9.39 -21.36 1.24
N HIS A 147 -8.17 -21.10 0.79
CA HIS A 147 -7.15 -22.13 0.62
C HIS A 147 -6.24 -22.31 1.86
N GLY A 148 -6.65 -21.76 3.01
CA GLY A 148 -5.94 -21.89 4.28
C GLY A 148 -6.15 -20.72 5.23
N PRO A 149 -5.93 -19.46 4.79
CA PRO A 149 -5.97 -18.30 5.68
C PRO A 149 -7.28 -18.12 6.46
N LEU A 150 -8.41 -18.54 5.89
CA LEU A 150 -9.71 -18.48 6.54
C LEU A 150 -9.81 -19.32 7.82
N ALA A 151 -8.92 -20.30 8.02
CA ALA A 151 -8.86 -21.11 9.24
C ALA A 151 -8.32 -20.34 10.45
N LEU A 152 -7.64 -19.22 10.23
CA LEU A 152 -7.13 -18.35 11.29
C LEU A 152 -8.18 -17.34 11.78
N VAL A 153 -9.27 -17.16 11.02
CA VAL A 153 -10.25 -16.10 11.27
C VAL A 153 -11.20 -16.49 12.38
N ASP A 154 -11.18 -15.71 13.46
CA ASP A 154 -12.09 -15.78 14.60
C ASP A 154 -12.47 -14.36 15.10
N GLU A 155 -13.23 -14.29 16.19
CA GLU A 155 -13.66 -13.03 16.81
C GLU A 155 -12.53 -12.18 17.42
N ASN A 156 -11.35 -12.76 17.65
CA ASN A 156 -10.20 -12.09 18.26
C ASN A 156 -9.26 -11.51 17.21
N LEU A 157 -9.38 -11.93 15.95
CA LEU A 157 -8.51 -11.47 14.89
C LEU A 157 -9.04 -10.18 14.24
N ALA A 158 -8.27 -9.11 14.38
CA ALA A 158 -8.50 -7.87 13.66
C ALA A 158 -8.03 -7.96 12.20
N ILE A 159 -8.94 -7.66 11.27
CA ILE A 159 -8.71 -7.77 9.83
C ILE A 159 -9.04 -6.45 9.14
N ILE A 160 -8.09 -5.94 8.37
CA ILE A 160 -8.26 -4.77 7.50
C ILE A 160 -8.49 -5.24 6.07
N VAL A 161 -9.60 -4.84 5.46
CA VAL A 161 -9.96 -5.21 4.08
C VAL A 161 -9.95 -3.98 3.18
N VAL A 162 -9.19 -4.02 2.09
CA VAL A 162 -9.16 -2.95 1.08
C VAL A 162 -10.18 -3.24 -0.01
N ALA A 163 -11.28 -2.50 0.00
CA ALA A 163 -12.46 -2.70 -0.85
C ALA A 163 -12.89 -1.40 -1.55
N THR A 164 -11.94 -0.65 -2.11
CA THR A 164 -12.23 0.50 -2.99
C THR A 164 -12.81 0.05 -4.33
N ARG A 165 -13.53 0.95 -5.00
CA ARG A 165 -14.19 0.75 -6.28
C ARG A 165 -13.19 0.48 -7.39
N ASP A 166 -13.21 -0.76 -7.87
CA ASP A 166 -12.49 -1.22 -9.04
C ASP A 166 -13.18 -2.48 -9.61
N ALA A 167 -12.53 -3.13 -10.58
CA ALA A 167 -13.04 -4.38 -11.16
C ALA A 167 -13.15 -5.54 -10.15
N MET A 168 -12.47 -5.47 -9.00
CA MET A 168 -12.48 -6.49 -7.94
C MET A 168 -13.50 -6.19 -6.83
N TYR A 169 -14.14 -5.01 -6.82
CA TYR A 169 -15.07 -4.58 -5.77
C TYR A 169 -16.10 -5.63 -5.36
N LYS A 170 -16.86 -6.21 -6.31
CA LYS A 170 -17.86 -7.27 -6.01
C LYS A 170 -17.24 -8.52 -5.37
N LYS A 171 -16.00 -8.85 -5.73
CA LYS A 171 -15.29 -9.98 -5.15
C LYS A 171 -14.83 -9.65 -3.73
N MET A 172 -14.42 -8.41 -3.47
CA MET A 172 -14.07 -7.94 -2.13
C MET A 172 -15.29 -7.85 -1.21
N ASP A 173 -16.44 -7.42 -1.72
CA ASP A 173 -17.71 -7.46 -0.98
C ASP A 173 -18.05 -8.89 -0.51
N SER A 174 -17.93 -9.88 -1.41
CA SER A 174 -18.12 -11.29 -1.04
C SER A 174 -17.10 -11.78 0.00
N VAL A 175 -15.87 -11.24 0.00
CA VAL A 175 -14.85 -11.56 1.01
C VAL A 175 -15.26 -10.99 2.37
N ILE A 176 -15.73 -9.74 2.43
CA ILE A 176 -16.21 -9.09 3.66
C ILE A 176 -17.34 -9.91 4.28
N GLN A 177 -18.33 -10.33 3.49
CA GLN A 177 -19.44 -11.17 3.97
C GLN A 177 -18.97 -12.50 4.58
N GLN A 178 -17.97 -13.14 3.95
CA GLN A 178 -17.44 -14.41 4.42
C GLN A 178 -16.63 -14.30 5.71
N LEU A 179 -15.95 -13.16 5.91
CA LEU A 179 -15.24 -12.85 7.15
C LEU A 179 -16.23 -12.49 8.28
N LEU A 180 -17.27 -11.70 7.96
CA LEU A 180 -18.35 -11.38 8.90
C LEU A 180 -19.11 -12.61 9.37
N ALA A 181 -19.35 -13.58 8.49
CA ALA A 181 -19.97 -14.85 8.85
C ALA A 181 -19.16 -15.68 9.87
N ARG A 182 -17.91 -15.27 10.16
CA ARG A 182 -17.01 -15.86 11.16
C ARG A 182 -16.72 -14.92 12.32
N SER A 183 -17.54 -13.89 12.50
CA SER A 183 -17.43 -12.93 13.62
C SER A 183 -16.12 -12.15 13.68
N ALA A 184 -15.38 -12.06 12.57
CA ALA A 184 -14.13 -11.32 12.51
C ALA A 184 -14.33 -9.82 12.80
N LYS A 185 -13.37 -9.22 13.52
CA LYS A 185 -13.34 -7.78 13.78
C LYS A 185 -12.82 -7.05 12.53
N LEU A 186 -13.73 -6.47 11.75
CA LEU A 186 -13.40 -5.92 10.43
C LEU A 186 -13.26 -4.40 10.38
N PHE A 187 -12.21 -3.98 9.69
CA PHE A 187 -11.93 -2.60 9.31
C PHE A 187 -11.90 -2.52 7.78
N ILE A 188 -12.81 -1.77 7.17
CA ILE A 188 -12.98 -1.77 5.72
C ILE A 188 -12.49 -0.43 5.17
N LEU A 189 -11.44 -0.47 4.37
CA LEU A 189 -10.98 0.69 3.59
C LEU A 189 -11.77 0.76 2.29
N CYS A 190 -12.59 1.78 2.14
CA CYS A 190 -13.52 1.96 1.02
C CYS A 190 -13.53 3.41 0.52
N ASN A 191 -14.25 3.68 -0.57
CA ASN A 191 -14.39 5.04 -1.06
C ASN A 191 -15.43 5.84 -0.26
N GLU A 192 -15.23 7.15 -0.19
CA GLU A 192 -16.21 8.10 0.34
C GLU A 192 -17.56 7.96 -0.37
N GLY A 193 -18.66 8.02 0.37
CA GLY A 193 -20.02 7.90 -0.19
C GLY A 193 -20.41 6.50 -0.67
N ASP A 194 -19.64 5.46 -0.35
CA ASP A 194 -20.01 4.09 -0.68
C ASP A 194 -21.09 3.54 0.26
N GLU A 195 -22.36 3.70 -0.16
CA GLU A 195 -23.53 3.23 0.60
C GLU A 195 -23.57 1.72 0.84
N ALA A 196 -23.03 0.91 -0.07
CA ALA A 196 -22.98 -0.54 0.12
C ALA A 196 -21.99 -0.90 1.23
N MET A 197 -20.85 -0.21 1.30
CA MET A 197 -19.89 -0.39 2.39
C MET A 197 -20.41 0.17 3.73
N ARG A 198 -21.14 1.29 3.72
CA ARG A 198 -21.84 1.85 4.91
C ARG A 198 -22.82 0.87 5.54
N ALA A 199 -23.44 -0.02 4.76
CA ALA A 199 -24.34 -1.03 5.30
C ALA A 199 -23.66 -1.99 6.29
N TYR A 200 -22.34 -2.16 6.22
CA TYR A 200 -21.57 -3.01 7.14
C TYR A 200 -21.29 -2.36 8.50
N GLU A 201 -21.42 -1.04 8.65
CA GLU A 201 -21.28 -0.37 9.96
C GLU A 201 -22.33 -0.88 10.96
N LYS A 202 -23.55 -1.13 10.47
CA LYS A 202 -24.64 -1.73 11.26
C LYS A 202 -24.34 -3.17 11.71
N GLN A 203 -23.37 -3.81 11.07
CA GLN A 203 -22.90 -5.16 11.40
C GLN A 203 -21.61 -5.13 12.24
N GLY A 204 -21.22 -3.96 12.76
CA GLY A 204 -20.06 -3.79 13.64
C GLY A 204 -18.73 -3.57 12.92
N CYS A 205 -18.72 -3.38 11.60
CA CYS A 205 -17.51 -2.99 10.87
C CYS A 205 -17.16 -1.52 11.10
N HIS A 206 -15.88 -1.20 11.09
CA HIS A 206 -15.41 0.19 11.08
C HIS A 206 -14.93 0.57 9.68
N LEU A 207 -15.33 1.74 9.17
CA LEU A 207 -14.96 2.18 7.82
C LEU A 207 -13.81 3.18 7.82
N ILE A 208 -12.89 3.01 6.88
CA ILE A 208 -11.80 3.94 6.56
C ILE A 208 -12.11 4.48 5.17
N GLN A 209 -12.70 5.67 5.10
CA GLN A 209 -13.17 6.24 3.83
C GLN A 209 -12.09 7.10 3.18
N VAL A 210 -11.76 6.82 1.92
CA VAL A 210 -10.79 7.58 1.13
C VAL A 210 -11.41 8.12 -0.16
N PRO A 211 -10.88 9.21 -0.75
CA PRO A 211 -11.35 9.70 -2.03
C PRO A 211 -11.22 8.65 -3.15
N GLU A 212 -12.13 8.73 -4.13
CA GLU A 212 -12.08 7.90 -5.34
C GLU A 212 -11.14 8.52 -6.39
N THR A 213 -10.37 7.68 -7.07
CA THR A 213 -9.56 8.02 -8.26
C THR A 213 -9.58 6.84 -9.23
N VAL A 214 -8.88 6.94 -10.36
CA VAL A 214 -8.74 5.83 -11.30
C VAL A 214 -8.06 4.63 -10.64
N ASP A 215 -8.50 3.44 -11.05
CA ASP A 215 -8.13 2.13 -10.49
C ASP A 215 -6.62 1.96 -10.22
N CYS A 216 -5.78 2.34 -11.18
CA CYS A 216 -4.33 2.20 -11.11
C CYS A 216 -3.64 3.21 -10.17
N LEU A 217 -4.30 4.32 -9.80
CA LEU A 217 -3.79 5.32 -8.86
C LEU A 217 -4.37 5.15 -7.46
N GLN A 218 -5.49 4.43 -7.31
CA GLN A 218 -6.14 4.20 -6.02
C GLN A 218 -5.20 3.62 -4.93
N PRO A 219 -4.24 2.72 -5.22
CA PRO A 219 -3.25 2.26 -4.23
C PRO A 219 -2.44 3.38 -3.57
N VAL A 220 -2.21 4.50 -4.27
CA VAL A 220 -1.49 5.67 -3.72
C VAL A 220 -2.31 6.33 -2.61
N LEU A 221 -3.64 6.36 -2.73
CA LEU A 221 -4.52 6.87 -1.68
C LEU A 221 -4.71 5.85 -0.56
N ASN A 222 -4.91 4.58 -0.92
CA ASN A 222 -5.24 3.53 0.03
C ASN A 222 -4.10 3.22 1.01
N ILE A 223 -2.83 3.43 0.61
CA ILE A 223 -1.70 3.16 1.50
C ILE A 223 -1.52 4.23 2.59
N VAL A 224 -1.94 5.47 2.33
CA VAL A 224 -1.73 6.61 3.26
C VAL A 224 -2.36 6.38 4.64
N PRO A 225 -3.66 6.03 4.78
CA PRO A 225 -4.24 5.82 6.10
C PRO A 225 -3.62 4.60 6.80
N LEU A 226 -3.18 3.59 6.05
CA LEU A 226 -2.52 2.42 6.62
C LEU A 226 -1.11 2.73 7.13
N GLN A 227 -0.38 3.63 6.46
CA GLN A 227 0.89 4.18 6.97
C GLN A 227 0.66 4.98 8.26
N LEU A 228 -0.38 5.82 8.31
CA LEU A 228 -0.76 6.57 9.51
C LEU A 228 -1.15 5.62 10.65
N LEU A 229 -1.88 4.54 10.35
CA LEU A 229 -2.24 3.52 11.33
C LEU A 229 -0.99 2.84 11.91
N SER A 230 -0.05 2.39 11.06
CA SER A 230 1.21 1.80 11.54
C SER A 230 2.02 2.79 12.38
N TYR A 231 2.05 4.07 11.99
CA TYR A 231 2.71 5.15 12.74
C TYR A 231 2.11 5.30 14.14
N HIS A 232 0.78 5.46 14.25
CA HIS A 232 0.11 5.63 15.54
C HIS A 232 0.20 4.38 16.42
N LEU A 233 0.10 3.18 15.84
CA LEU A 233 0.32 1.92 16.56
C LEU A 233 1.72 1.86 17.18
N THR A 234 2.73 2.28 16.42
CA THR A 234 4.12 2.32 16.88
C THR A 234 4.29 3.26 18.07
N LEU A 235 3.74 4.47 17.98
CA LEU A 235 3.81 5.47 19.06
C LEU A 235 3.09 5.00 20.33
N ILE A 236 1.86 4.48 20.19
CA ILE A 236 1.06 4.04 21.33
C ILE A 236 1.70 2.83 22.04
N ARG A 237 2.40 1.97 21.30
CA ARG A 237 3.16 0.83 21.85
C ARG A 237 4.54 1.23 22.37
N GLY A 238 4.90 2.51 22.34
CA GLY A 238 6.16 3.02 22.89
C GLY A 238 7.40 2.65 22.07
N HIS A 239 7.24 2.40 20.78
CA HIS A 239 8.33 2.06 19.86
C HIS A 239 8.83 3.30 19.11
N ASN A 240 10.09 3.24 18.63
CA ASN A 240 10.69 4.31 17.83
C ASN A 240 10.37 4.10 16.34
N VAL A 241 9.60 5.01 15.76
CA VAL A 241 9.19 4.99 14.34
C VAL A 241 10.39 5.16 13.40
N ASP A 242 11.34 6.03 13.75
CA ASP A 242 12.46 6.39 12.88
C ASP A 242 13.57 5.32 12.89
N GLN A 243 13.69 4.57 13.99
CA GLN A 243 14.71 3.55 14.20
C GLN A 243 14.09 2.25 14.72
N PRO A 244 13.34 1.51 13.87
CA PRO A 244 12.78 0.23 14.24
C PRO A 244 13.88 -0.78 14.58
N ARG A 245 13.58 -1.63 15.57
CA ARG A 245 14.55 -2.58 16.13
C ARG A 245 15.04 -3.56 15.04
N ASN A 246 16.35 -3.78 15.00
CA ASN A 246 17.03 -4.73 14.09
C ASN A 246 16.94 -4.40 12.59
N LEU A 247 16.54 -3.19 12.21
CA LEU A 247 16.44 -2.79 10.80
C LEU A 247 17.39 -1.64 10.49
N ALA A 248 18.02 -1.72 9.31
CA ALA A 248 18.78 -0.65 8.71
C ALA A 248 18.04 -0.18 7.45
N LYS A 249 18.08 1.13 7.19
CA LYS A 249 17.36 1.76 6.07
C LYS A 249 17.77 1.24 4.69
N SER A 250 19.01 0.81 4.53
CA SER A 250 19.48 0.18 3.29
C SER A 250 20.28 -1.05 3.65
N VAL A 251 19.89 -2.19 3.07
CA VAL A 251 20.65 -3.43 3.17
C VAL A 251 21.76 -3.37 2.11
N THR A 252 22.88 -2.73 2.46
CA THR A 252 24.12 -2.83 1.71
C THR A 252 25.00 -3.85 2.42
N THR A 253 24.98 -5.10 1.97
CA THR A 253 25.98 -6.07 2.43
C THR A 253 27.31 -5.69 1.79
N SER A 254 28.29 -5.28 2.59
CA SER A 254 29.67 -5.21 2.13
C SER A 254 30.12 -6.62 1.75
N GLU A 255 30.47 -6.83 0.48
CA GLU A 255 31.31 -7.97 0.08
C GLU A 255 32.70 -7.72 0.67
N GLU A 256 32.91 -8.13 1.93
CA GLU A 256 34.23 -8.34 2.51
C GLU A 256 34.21 -9.69 3.22
N HIS A 257 34.65 -10.73 2.50
CA HIS A 257 35.54 -11.80 2.97
C HIS A 257 36.19 -12.48 1.77
#